data_AF-A0A2C1DHA4-F1
#
_entry.id   AF-A0A2C1DHA4-F1
#
_cell.length_a   1.000
_cell.length_b   1.000
_cell.length_c   1.000
_cell.angle_alpha   90.00
_cell.angle_beta   90.00
_cell.angle_gamma   90.00
#
_symmetry.space_group_name_H-M   'P 1'
#
loop_
_entity.id
_entity.type
_entity.pdbx_description
1 polymer ?
#
loop_
_entity_poly.entity_id
_entity_poly.type
_entity_poly.pdbx_seq_one_letter_code
_entity_poly.pdbx_strand_id
1 'polypeptide(L)'
;MTKPFKKNSRYMVGLDSLRGLAILGVILYHINFNWMPGGFLGVTVFFVLSGYLITDILAMEWKRNKRIDLKKFWLSRARRLLPAMFVMLVITLAWITIFHSSLLEKMRGDSLAALFYVSNWWYIYHKLSYFDSFGQPSPLNHF
;
A
#
# COMPACT_ATOMS: atom_id res chain seq x y z
N MET A 1 27.31 -18.99 -33.81
CA MET A 1 26.20 -19.62 -33.05
C MET A 1 26.13 -18.99 -31.66
N THR A 2 25.46 -17.84 -31.54
CA THR A 2 25.38 -17.05 -30.31
C THR A 2 24.21 -17.56 -29.46
N LYS A 3 24.51 -18.06 -28.25
CA LYS A 3 23.48 -18.47 -27.30
C LYS A 3 22.67 -17.24 -26.89
N PRO A 4 21.32 -17.27 -26.91
CA PRO A 4 20.53 -16.16 -26.38
C PRO A 4 20.79 -16.08 -24.87
N PHE A 5 21.18 -14.90 -24.39
CA PHE A 5 21.24 -14.60 -22.95
C PHE A 5 19.86 -14.86 -22.34
N LYS A 6 19.72 -15.99 -21.64
CA LYS A 6 18.51 -16.31 -20.88
C LYS A 6 18.37 -15.26 -19.78
N LYS A 7 17.42 -14.34 -19.96
CA LYS A 7 17.08 -13.29 -18.99
C LYS A 7 16.51 -13.94 -17.72
N ASN A 8 17.38 -14.44 -16.86
CA ASN A 8 17.04 -14.83 -15.49
C ASN A 8 16.85 -13.57 -14.64
N SER A 9 15.80 -12.80 -14.92
CA SER A 9 15.12 -12.09 -13.82
C SER A 9 14.01 -13.03 -13.40
N ARG A 10 14.09 -13.56 -12.18
CA ARG A 10 13.03 -14.35 -11.55
C ARG A 10 11.82 -13.43 -11.28
N TYR A 11 11.19 -12.92 -12.34
CA TYR A 11 9.99 -12.12 -12.26
C TYR A 11 8.84 -13.11 -12.06
N MET A 12 8.51 -13.37 -10.80
CA MET A 12 7.43 -14.29 -10.42
C MET A 12 6.09 -13.57 -10.60
N VAL A 13 5.61 -13.56 -11.84
CA VAL A 13 4.30 -12.99 -12.23
C VAL A 13 3.19 -13.46 -11.29
N GLY A 14 3.22 -14.74 -10.86
CA GLY A 14 2.23 -15.30 -9.94
C GLY A 14 2.13 -14.59 -8.59
N LEU A 15 3.25 -14.09 -8.03
CA LEU A 15 3.21 -13.34 -6.76
C LEU A 15 2.63 -11.93 -6.96
N ASP A 16 2.88 -11.31 -8.11
CA ASP A 16 2.29 -10.02 -8.46
C ASP A 16 0.78 -10.16 -8.71
N SER A 17 0.33 -11.23 -9.36
CA SER A 17 -1.11 -11.54 -9.50
C SER A 17 -1.77 -11.80 -8.15
N LEU A 18 -1.12 -12.54 -7.25
CA LEU A 18 -1.64 -12.80 -5.91
C LEU A 18 -1.74 -11.51 -5.08
N ARG A 19 -0.77 -10.60 -5.20
CA ARG A 19 -0.87 -9.25 -4.62
C ARG A 19 -2.03 -8.46 -5.19
N GLY A 20 -2.27 -8.55 -6.50
CA GLY A 20 -3.43 -7.93 -7.16
C GLY A 20 -4.76 -8.47 -6.62
N LEU A 21 -4.89 -9.80 -6.50
CA LEU A 21 -6.07 -10.44 -5.91
C LEU A 21 -6.28 -10.03 -4.46
N ALA A 22 -5.20 -9.92 -3.67
CA ALA A 22 -5.26 -9.45 -2.29
C ALA A 22 -5.80 -8.01 -2.20
N ILE A 23 -5.35 -7.10 -3.07
CA ILE A 23 -5.88 -5.72 -3.14
C ILE A 23 -7.37 -5.73 -3.54
N LEU A 24 -7.75 -6.52 -4.55
CA LEU A 24 -9.15 -6.65 -4.96
C LEU A 24 -10.03 -7.13 -3.81
N GLY A 25 -9.55 -8.09 -3.02
CA GLY A 25 -10.23 -8.55 -1.82
C GLY A 25 -10.51 -7.44 -0.81
N VAL A 26 -9.51 -6.57 -0.59
CA VAL A 26 -9.65 -5.42 0.31
C VAL A 26 -10.64 -4.38 -0.24
N ILE A 27 -10.61 -4.10 -1.54
CA ILE A 27 -11.55 -3.16 -2.17
C ILE A 27 -12.99 -3.69 -2.05
N LEU A 28 -13.21 -4.96 -2.41
CA LEU A 28 -14.53 -5.59 -2.34
C LEU A 28 -15.09 -5.62 -0.91
N TYR A 29 -14.23 -5.79 0.09
CA TYR A 29 -14.62 -5.68 1.49
C TYR A 29 -15.12 -4.27 1.86
N HIS A 30 -14.44 -3.22 1.41
CA HIS A 30 -14.81 -1.84 1.76
C HIS A 30 -16.08 -1.33 1.07
N ILE A 31 -16.48 -1.93 -0.05
CA ILE A 31 -17.74 -1.58 -0.73
C ILE A 31 -18.96 -2.33 -0.15
N ASN A 32 -18.85 -2.87 1.07
CA ASN A 32 -19.89 -3.66 1.76
C ASN A 32 -20.38 -4.87 0.95
N PHE A 33 -19.47 -5.55 0.25
CA PHE A 33 -19.82 -6.77 -0.47
C PHE A 33 -19.95 -7.94 0.50
N ASN A 34 -21.18 -8.26 0.93
CA ASN A 34 -21.49 -9.29 1.92
C ASN A 34 -20.93 -10.71 1.62
N TRP A 35 -20.52 -10.98 0.38
CA TRP A 35 -19.93 -12.26 -0.04
C TRP A 35 -18.45 -12.45 0.32
N MET A 36 -17.75 -11.43 0.82
CA MET A 36 -16.33 -11.56 1.18
C MET A 36 -15.98 -10.97 2.56
N PRO A 37 -16.51 -11.54 3.65
CA PRO A 37 -16.24 -11.06 5.02
C PRO A 37 -14.75 -11.19 5.41
N GLY A 38 -13.98 -12.03 4.73
CA GLY A 38 -12.54 -12.24 4.95
C GLY A 38 -11.61 -11.29 4.18
N GLY A 39 -12.13 -10.28 3.47
CA GLY A 39 -11.29 -9.42 2.60
C GLY A 39 -10.20 -8.64 3.34
N PHE A 40 -10.32 -8.45 4.66
CA PHE A 40 -9.27 -7.88 5.50
C PHE A 40 -7.96 -8.69 5.49
N LEU A 41 -8.03 -10.02 5.29
CA LEU A 41 -6.85 -10.89 5.15
C LEU A 41 -5.99 -10.51 3.94
N GLY A 42 -6.60 -9.87 2.93
CA GLY A 42 -5.89 -9.35 1.77
C GLY A 42 -4.79 -8.36 2.16
N VAL A 43 -5.00 -7.57 3.21
CA VAL A 43 -3.96 -6.65 3.73
C VAL A 43 -2.74 -7.43 4.20
N THR A 44 -2.95 -8.45 5.03
CA THR A 44 -1.88 -9.32 5.57
C THR A 44 -1.13 -10.02 4.45
N VAL A 45 -1.85 -10.66 3.52
CA VAL A 45 -1.25 -11.36 2.37
C VAL A 45 -0.44 -10.40 1.52
N PHE A 46 -0.97 -9.22 1.21
CA PHE A 46 -0.26 -8.21 0.42
C PHE A 46 1.06 -7.76 1.07
N PHE A 47 1.06 -7.52 2.38
CA PHE A 47 2.26 -7.11 3.11
C PHE A 47 3.31 -8.21 3.19
N VAL A 48 2.92 -9.45 3.50
CA VAL A 48 3.83 -10.60 3.56
C VAL A 48 4.51 -10.83 2.20
N LEU A 49 3.72 -10.85 1.12
CA LEU A 49 4.26 -11.01 -0.23
C LEU A 49 5.18 -9.86 -0.65
N SER A 50 4.81 -8.62 -0.29
CA SER A 50 5.64 -7.45 -0.56
C SER A 50 6.97 -7.52 0.19
N GLY A 51 6.96 -7.95 1.45
CA GLY A 51 8.18 -8.18 2.25
C GLY A 51 9.08 -9.25 1.63
N TYR A 52 8.51 -10.39 1.26
CA TYR A 52 9.25 -11.46 0.59
C TYR A 52 9.95 -10.97 -0.70
N LEU A 53 9.21 -10.29 -1.58
CA LEU A 53 9.74 -9.77 -2.85
C LEU A 53 10.82 -8.71 -2.63
N ILE A 54 10.66 -7.82 -1.64
CA ILE A 54 11.68 -6.83 -1.30
C ILE A 54 12.96 -7.53 -0.87
N THR A 55 12.86 -8.49 0.05
CA THR A 55 14.02 -9.24 0.55
C THR A 55 14.70 -10.02 -0.57
N ASP A 56 13.96 -10.66 -1.47
CA ASP A 56 14.53 -11.38 -2.63
C ASP A 56 15.31 -10.43 -3.55
N ILE A 57 14.76 -9.23 -3.85
CA ILE A 57 15.46 -8.20 -4.64
C ILE A 57 16.77 -7.77 -3.98
N LEU A 58 16.74 -7.47 -2.68
CA LEU A 58 17.92 -7.02 -1.93
C LEU A 58 18.96 -8.14 -1.80
N ALA A 59 18.53 -9.38 -1.58
CA ALA A 59 19.41 -10.55 -1.51
C ALA A 59 20.09 -10.83 -2.86
N MET A 60 19.36 -10.71 -3.98
CA MET A 60 19.94 -10.81 -5.32
C MET A 60 20.96 -9.69 -5.59
N GLU A 61 20.67 -8.46 -5.18
CA GLU A 61 21.59 -7.33 -5.33
C GLU A 61 22.88 -7.55 -4.53
N TRP A 62 22.76 -7.98 -3.28
CA TRP A 62 23.89 -8.33 -2.44
C TRP A 62 24.74 -9.45 -3.05
N LYS A 63 24.10 -10.51 -3.55
CA LYS A 63 24.80 -11.63 -4.19
C LYS A 63 25.61 -11.20 -5.41
N ARG A 64 25.08 -10.26 -6.21
CA ARG A 64 25.73 -9.79 -7.44
C ARG A 64 26.80 -8.73 -7.19
N ASN A 65 26.52 -7.76 -6.32
CA ASN A 65 27.31 -6.54 -6.20
C ASN A 65 28.09 -6.44 -4.88
N LYS A 66 27.89 -7.40 -3.94
CA LYS A 66 28.43 -7.37 -2.55
C LYS A 66 28.08 -6.09 -1.78
N ARG A 67 27.09 -5.34 -2.27
CA ARG A 67 26.61 -4.06 -1.74
C ARG A 67 25.13 -3.94 -2.07
N ILE A 68 24.39 -3.27 -1.19
CA ILE A 68 22.98 -2.92 -1.39
C ILE A 68 22.90 -1.41 -1.60
N ASP A 69 22.42 -0.98 -2.78
CA ASP A 69 22.14 0.43 -3.03
C ASP A 69 20.71 0.77 -2.62
N LEU A 70 20.56 1.10 -1.33
CA LEU A 70 19.26 1.50 -0.77
C LEU A 70 18.72 2.77 -1.45
N LYS A 71 19.57 3.70 -1.87
CA LYS A 71 19.12 4.95 -2.53
C LYS A 71 18.45 4.61 -3.85
N LYS A 72 19.09 3.78 -4.68
CA LYS A 72 18.52 3.32 -5.96
C LYS A 72 17.25 2.50 -5.76
N PHE A 73 17.20 1.65 -4.74
CA PHE A 73 16.02 0.89 -4.38
C PHE A 73 14.84 1.82 -4.06
N TRP A 74 15.02 2.76 -3.12
CA TRP A 74 13.95 3.69 -2.72
C TRP A 74 13.53 4.63 -3.85
N LEU A 75 14.47 5.17 -4.64
CA LEU A 75 14.16 6.02 -5.80
C LEU A 75 13.34 5.28 -6.86
N SER A 76 13.65 4.00 -7.12
CA SER A 76 12.89 3.19 -8.08
C SER A 76 11.45 2.96 -7.63
N ARG A 77 11.25 2.76 -6.32
CA ARG A 77 9.91 2.60 -5.72
C ARG A 77 9.15 3.92 -5.72
N ALA A 78 9.80 5.01 -5.33
CA ALA A 78 9.22 6.35 -5.31
C ALA A 78 8.71 6.76 -6.70
N ARG A 79 9.52 6.56 -7.75
CA ARG A 79 9.10 6.86 -9.13
C ARG A 79 7.90 6.05 -9.61
N ARG A 80 7.66 4.88 -9.03
CA ARG A 80 6.51 4.02 -9.37
C ARG A 80 5.25 4.35 -8.55
N LEU A 81 5.40 4.70 -7.27
CA LEU A 81 4.28 4.89 -6.34
C LEU A 81 3.81 6.34 -6.24
N LEU A 82 4.74 7.30 -6.22
CA LEU A 82 4.41 8.72 -6.03
C LEU A 82 3.53 9.28 -7.15
N PRO A 83 3.74 9.00 -8.44
CA PRO A 83 2.89 9.59 -9.49
C PRO A 83 1.42 9.22 -9.33
N ALA A 84 1.13 7.94 -9.04
CA ALA A 84 -0.24 7.48 -8.83
C ALA A 84 -0.89 8.13 -7.60
N MET A 85 -0.12 8.29 -6.52
CA MET A 85 -0.58 8.96 -5.29
C MET A 85 -0.87 10.44 -5.54
N PHE A 86 0.01 11.17 -6.24
CA PHE A 86 -0.22 12.57 -6.59
C PHE A 86 -1.45 12.76 -7.47
N VAL A 87 -1.61 11.90 -8.49
CA VAL A 87 -2.80 11.94 -9.36
C VAL A 87 -4.08 11.72 -8.56
N MET A 88 -4.11 10.69 -7.70
CA MET A 88 -5.27 10.41 -6.85
C MET A 88 -5.58 11.57 -5.90
N LEU A 89 -4.55 12.17 -5.30
CA LEU A 89 -4.70 13.32 -4.40
C LEU A 89 -5.24 14.56 -5.13
N VAL A 90 -4.69 14.89 -6.30
CA VAL A 90 -5.17 16.02 -7.11
C VAL A 90 -6.62 15.82 -7.54
N ILE A 91 -6.97 14.62 -8.02
CA ILE A 91 -8.36 14.30 -8.42
C ILE A 91 -9.30 14.41 -7.22
N THR A 92 -8.92 13.86 -6.07
CA THR A 92 -9.74 13.90 -4.85
C THR A 92 -9.94 15.33 -4.36
N LEU A 93 -8.86 16.14 -4.32
CA LEU A 93 -8.96 17.54 -3.95
C LEU A 93 -9.84 18.33 -4.92
N ALA A 94 -9.65 18.16 -6.23
CA ALA A 94 -10.45 18.83 -7.25
C ALA A 94 -11.94 18.45 -7.16
N TRP A 95 -12.24 17.18 -6.90
CA TRP A 95 -13.62 16.72 -6.72
C TRP A 95 -14.27 17.38 -5.50
N ILE A 96 -13.58 17.42 -4.38
CA ILE A 96 -14.12 17.95 -3.12
C ILE A 96 -14.27 19.47 -3.17
N THR A 97 -13.33 20.20 -3.79
CA THR A 97 -13.46 21.65 -3.95
C THR A 97 -14.67 22.06 -4.81
N ILE A 98 -15.02 21.25 -5.81
CA ILE A 98 -16.15 21.51 -6.71
C ILE A 98 -17.49 21.14 -6.04
N PHE A 99 -17.57 19.98 -5.37
CA PHE A 99 -18.85 19.42 -4.93
C PHE A 99 -19.13 19.56 -3.41
N HIS A 100 -18.10 19.67 -2.56
CA HIS A 100 -18.25 19.63 -1.09
C HIS A 100 -17.24 20.55 -0.37
N SER A 101 -17.36 21.86 -0.59
CA SER A 101 -16.49 22.88 0.01
C SER A 101 -16.51 22.93 1.55
N SER A 102 -17.57 22.43 2.20
CA SER A 102 -17.69 22.38 3.67
C SER A 102 -16.81 21.31 4.35
N LEU A 103 -16.26 20.34 3.59
CA LEU A 103 -15.31 19.35 4.12
C LEU A 103 -13.85 19.83 4.13
N LEU A 104 -13.55 20.97 3.50
CA LEU A 104 -12.17 21.44 3.29
C LEU A 104 -11.43 21.76 4.61
N GLU A 105 -12.15 22.24 5.64
CA GLU A 105 -11.51 22.54 6.94
C GLU A 105 -11.10 21.28 7.70
N LYS A 106 -11.90 20.21 7.65
CA LYS A 106 -11.55 18.91 8.26
C LYS A 106 -10.43 18.19 7.50
N MET A 107 -10.33 18.37 6.18
CA MET A 107 -9.38 17.63 5.35
C MET A 107 -7.98 18.23 5.25
N ARG A 108 -7.76 19.49 5.64
CA ARG A 108 -6.42 20.11 5.57
C ARG A 108 -5.36 19.30 6.33
N GLY A 109 -5.69 18.80 7.51
CA GLY A 109 -4.82 17.93 8.31
C GLY A 109 -4.57 16.57 7.67
N ASP A 110 -5.64 15.88 7.25
CA ASP A 110 -5.56 14.54 6.65
C ASP A 110 -4.84 14.54 5.30
N SER A 111 -5.02 15.59 4.49
CA SER A 111 -4.37 15.75 3.18
C SER A 111 -2.87 15.94 3.31
N LEU A 112 -2.43 16.73 4.30
CA LEU A 112 -1.00 16.90 4.60
C LEU A 112 -0.40 15.60 5.13
N ALA A 113 -1.11 14.90 6.02
CA ALA A 113 -0.65 13.61 6.52
C ALA A 113 -0.55 12.56 5.41
N ALA A 114 -1.49 12.55 4.46
CA ALA A 114 -1.46 11.69 3.27
C ALA A 114 -0.29 12.04 2.35
N LEU A 115 -0.03 13.33 2.09
CA LEU A 115 1.09 13.81 1.27
C LEU A 115 2.44 13.35 1.81
N PHE A 116 2.64 13.44 3.13
CA PHE A 116 3.88 13.01 3.77
C PHE A 116 3.91 11.51 4.09
N TYR A 117 2.89 10.75 3.67
CA TYR A 117 2.80 9.31 3.94
C TYR A 117 2.78 8.96 5.44
N VAL A 118 2.31 9.90 6.27
CA VAL A 118 2.24 9.82 7.74
C VAL A 118 0.80 9.69 8.26
N SER A 119 -0.19 9.42 7.39
CA SER A 119 -1.59 9.26 7.79
C SER A 119 -1.78 8.29 8.96
N ASN A 120 -1.04 7.18 9.00
CA ASN A 120 -1.12 6.23 10.12
C ASN A 120 -0.70 6.86 11.45
N TRP A 121 0.37 7.67 11.46
CA TRP A 121 0.82 8.38 12.66
C TRP A 121 -0.16 9.48 13.06
N TRP A 122 -0.73 10.16 12.08
CA TRP A 122 -1.77 11.16 12.30
C TRP A 122 -3.02 10.55 12.94
N TYR A 123 -3.48 9.39 12.47
CA TYR A 123 -4.63 8.68 13.05
C TYR A 123 -4.34 8.18 14.47
N ILE A 124 -3.15 7.65 14.73
CA ILE A 124 -2.71 7.27 16.08
C ILE A 124 -2.73 8.48 17.02
N TYR A 125 -2.20 9.61 16.57
CA TYR A 125 -2.16 10.84 17.36
C TYR A 125 -3.56 11.39 17.67
N HIS A 126 -4.49 11.31 16.71
CA HIS A 126 -5.88 11.74 16.89
C HIS A 126 -6.77 10.70 17.58
N LYS A 127 -6.19 9.58 18.04
CA LYS A 127 -6.91 8.45 18.67
C LYS A 127 -8.09 7.95 17.82
N LEU A 128 -8.02 8.10 16.50
CA LEU A 128 -8.97 7.49 15.60
C LEU A 128 -8.62 6.01 15.54
N SER A 129 -9.44 5.19 16.18
CA SER A 129 -9.21 3.75 16.22
C SER A 129 -9.41 3.19 14.82
N TYR A 130 -8.28 2.89 14.17
CA TYR A 130 -8.23 2.20 12.88
C TYR A 130 -9.08 0.92 12.96
N PHE A 131 -9.00 0.18 14.08
CA PHE A 131 -9.72 -1.07 14.32
C PHE A 131 -11.20 -0.92 14.67
N ASP A 132 -11.63 0.20 15.24
CA ASP A 132 -13.07 0.44 15.50
C ASP A 132 -13.84 0.58 14.18
N SER A 133 -13.19 1.10 13.14
CA SER A 133 -13.73 1.13 11.77
C SER A 133 -13.76 -0.25 11.08
N PHE A 134 -12.96 -1.21 11.56
CA PHE A 134 -12.88 -2.58 11.01
C PHE A 134 -13.65 -3.63 11.82
N GLY A 135 -14.40 -3.21 12.85
CA GLY A 135 -15.39 -4.06 13.53
C GLY A 135 -14.82 -5.25 14.32
N GLN A 136 -13.52 -5.26 14.64
CA GLN A 136 -12.95 -6.25 15.56
C GLN A 136 -12.86 -5.62 16.96
N PRO A 137 -13.85 -5.83 17.84
CA PRO A 137 -13.69 -5.46 19.24
C PRO A 137 -12.46 -6.17 19.78
N SER A 138 -11.57 -5.40 20.41
CA SER A 138 -10.42 -5.95 21.12
C SER A 138 -10.90 -7.06 22.06
N PRO A 139 -10.32 -8.27 22.01
CA PRO A 139 -10.68 -9.37 22.92
C PRO A 139 -10.51 -9.02 24.41
N LEU A 140 -9.85 -7.90 24.72
CA LEU A 140 -9.60 -7.39 26.06
C LEU A 140 -10.46 -6.18 26.45
N ASN A 141 -11.39 -5.72 25.61
CA ASN A 141 -12.34 -4.64 25.97
C ASN A 141 -13.55 -5.14 26.78
N HIS A 142 -13.53 -6.40 27.24
CA HIS A 142 -14.52 -7.01 28.12
C HIS A 142 -14.01 -7.16 29.57
N PHE A 143 -13.13 -6.26 30.01
CA PHE A 143 -12.80 -6.05 31.42
C PHE A 143 -12.81 -4.56 31.74
#